data_AF-A0A353YWS0-F1
#
_entry.id   AF-A0A353YWS0-F1
#
_cell.length_a   1.000
_cell.length_b   1.000
_cell.length_c   1.000
_cell.angle_alpha   90.00
_cell.angle_beta   90.00
_cell.angle_gamma   90.00
#
_symmetry.space_group_name_H-M   'P 1'
#
loop_
_entity.id
_entity.type
_entity.pdbx_description
1 polymer ?
#
loop_
_entity_poly.entity_id
_entity_poly.type
_entity_poly.pdbx_seq_one_letter_code
_entity_poly.pdbx_strand_id
1 'polypeptide(L)'
;MPDIHNRHLEAFSEEVQEIMGHVPGWIVRWGITIFFFIFLMIVAGSYFFKYPLVVSTPLVLTTINPPASIICKKSGRIDKWYVSDGDAVNKKMVIALLDNSA
;
A
#
# COMPACT_ATOMS: atom_id res chain seq x y z
N MET A 1 -73.39 -27.82 29.58
CA MET A 1 -73.48 -26.70 28.61
C MET A 1 -72.09 -26.08 28.55
N PRO A 2 -71.41 -26.03 27.39
CA PRO A 2 -70.07 -25.46 27.31
C PRO A 2 -70.14 -23.94 27.20
N ASP A 3 -69.25 -23.26 27.91
CA ASP A 3 -69.22 -21.80 28.05
C ASP A 3 -68.79 -21.11 26.74
N ILE A 4 -69.66 -20.24 26.22
CA ILE A 4 -69.53 -19.51 24.95
C ILE A 4 -68.27 -18.60 24.92
N HIS A 5 -67.69 -18.28 26.09
CA HIS A 5 -66.59 -17.32 26.20
C HIS A 5 -65.24 -17.86 25.67
N ASN A 6 -65.01 -19.17 25.70
CA ASN A 6 -63.68 -19.74 25.40
C ASN A 6 -63.42 -19.96 23.90
N ARG A 7 -64.48 -20.10 23.08
CA ARG A 7 -64.32 -20.36 21.64
C ARG A 7 -63.75 -19.20 20.85
N HIS A 8 -63.97 -17.97 21.33
CA HIS A 8 -63.39 -16.79 20.69
C HIS A 8 -61.87 -16.76 20.86
N LEU A 9 -61.35 -17.18 22.01
CA LEU A 9 -59.91 -17.18 22.29
C LEU A 9 -59.15 -18.23 21.46
N GLU A 10 -59.75 -19.40 21.24
CA GLU A 10 -59.17 -20.46 20.40
C GLU A 10 -59.08 -20.02 18.93
N ALA A 11 -60.12 -19.35 18.41
CA ALA A 11 -60.13 -18.83 17.03
C ALA A 11 -59.08 -17.73 16.81
N PHE A 12 -58.89 -16.82 17.78
CA PHE A 12 -57.82 -15.83 17.70
C PHE A 12 -56.43 -16.46 17.86
N SER A 13 -56.29 -17.52 18.68
CA SER A 13 -55.01 -18.21 18.87
C SER A 13 -54.54 -18.91 17.60
N GLU A 14 -55.43 -19.56 16.84
CA GLU A 14 -55.11 -20.28 15.61
C GLU A 14 -54.67 -19.31 14.49
N GLU A 15 -55.41 -18.21 14.30
CA GLU A 15 -55.04 -17.15 13.33
C GLU A 15 -53.76 -16.39 13.73
N VAL A 16 -53.54 -16.15 15.02
CA VAL A 16 -52.34 -15.42 15.51
C VAL A 16 -51.09 -16.31 15.48
N GLN A 17 -51.23 -17.61 15.72
CA GLN A 17 -50.13 -18.57 15.67
C GLN A 17 -49.61 -18.79 14.23
N GLU A 18 -50.49 -18.68 13.23
CA GLU A 18 -50.12 -18.73 11.82
C GLU A 18 -49.27 -17.52 11.38
N ILE A 19 -49.49 -16.35 12.01
CA ILE A 19 -48.73 -15.12 11.75
C ILE A 19 -47.36 -15.12 12.45
N MET A 20 -47.22 -15.76 13.63
CA MET A 20 -45.92 -15.81 14.34
C MET A 20 -44.93 -16.84 13.75
N GLY A 21 -45.42 -17.86 13.05
CA GLY A 21 -44.58 -18.93 12.49
C GLY A 21 -43.76 -18.51 11.26
N HIS A 22 -44.21 -17.47 10.55
CA HIS A 22 -43.54 -16.99 9.35
C HIS A 22 -42.68 -15.78 9.67
N VAL A 23 -41.35 -15.94 9.55
CA VAL A 23 -40.43 -14.80 9.51
C VAL A 23 -40.95 -13.85 8.44
N PRO A 24 -41.41 -12.66 8.83
CA PRO A 24 -42.14 -11.83 7.91
C PRO A 24 -41.19 -11.34 6.81
N GLY A 25 -41.59 -11.49 5.54
CA GLY A 25 -40.70 -11.28 4.38
C GLY A 25 -40.13 -9.86 4.25
N TRP A 26 -40.75 -8.87 4.89
CA TRP A 26 -40.24 -7.50 4.94
C TRP A 26 -38.84 -7.41 5.57
N ILE A 27 -38.54 -8.19 6.62
CA ILE A 27 -37.27 -8.09 7.34
C ILE A 27 -36.13 -8.66 6.49
N VAL A 28 -36.44 -9.69 5.69
CA VAL A 28 -35.51 -10.30 4.74
C VAL A 28 -35.20 -9.32 3.61
N ARG A 29 -36.21 -8.61 3.08
CA ARG A 29 -36.03 -7.57 2.04
C ARG A 29 -35.20 -6.38 2.53
N TRP A 30 -35.41 -5.92 3.76
CA TRP A 30 -34.60 -4.85 4.34
C TRP A 30 -33.17 -5.30 4.65
N GLY A 31 -33.00 -6.52 5.17
CA GLY A 31 -31.69 -7.08 5.47
C GLY A 31 -30.80 -7.20 4.25
N ILE A 32 -31.31 -7.76 3.14
CA ILE A 32 -30.53 -7.89 1.91
C ILE A 32 -30.18 -6.53 1.30
N THR A 33 -31.07 -5.54 1.40
CA THR A 33 -30.83 -4.19 0.88
C THR A 33 -29.68 -3.50 1.63
N ILE A 34 -29.67 -3.60 2.96
CA ILE A 34 -28.59 -3.07 3.81
C ILE A 34 -27.27 -3.78 3.52
N PHE A 35 -27.31 -5.12 3.43
CA PHE A 35 -26.11 -5.91 3.15
C PHE A 35 -25.51 -5.57 1.79
N PHE A 36 -26.35 -5.46 0.76
CA PHE A 36 -25.93 -5.07 -0.57
C PHE A 36 -25.34 -3.66 -0.60
N PHE A 37 -25.92 -2.71 0.14
CA PHE A 37 -25.41 -1.35 0.23
C PHE A 37 -24.01 -1.30 0.89
N ILE A 38 -23.81 -2.03 1.99
CA ILE A 38 -22.50 -2.15 2.65
C ILE A 38 -21.47 -2.74 1.70
N PHE A 39 -21.83 -3.82 1.00
CA PHE A 39 -20.95 -4.44 0.00
C PHE A 39 -20.55 -3.45 -1.10
N LEU A 40 -21.52 -2.71 -1.64
CA LEU A 40 -21.28 -1.70 -2.67
C LEU A 40 -20.37 -0.58 -2.16
N MET A 41 -20.55 -0.16 -0.90
CA MET A 41 -19.72 0.85 -0.25
C MET A 41 -18.26 0.39 -0.10
N ILE A 42 -18.02 -0.89 0.21
CA ILE A 42 -16.66 -1.46 0.28
C ILE A 42 -16.00 -1.48 -1.10
N VAL A 43 -16.73 -1.91 -2.14
CA VAL A 43 -16.19 -1.95 -3.51
C VAL A 43 -15.91 -0.54 -4.02
N ALA A 44 -16.85 0.39 -3.86
CA ALA A 44 -16.68 1.79 -4.22
C ALA A 44 -15.53 2.43 -3.42
N GLY A 45 -15.46 2.15 -2.12
CA GLY A 45 -14.38 2.58 -1.24
C GLY A 45 -13.03 2.05 -1.72
N SER A 46 -12.91 0.78 -2.08
CA SER A 46 -11.66 0.20 -2.61
C SER A 46 -11.29 0.77 -3.98
N TYR A 47 -12.28 1.10 -4.82
CA TYR A 47 -12.02 1.76 -6.11
C TYR A 47 -11.57 3.21 -5.92
N PHE A 48 -12.16 3.93 -4.97
CA PHE A 48 -11.86 5.34 -4.70
C PHE A 48 -10.54 5.48 -3.92
N PHE A 49 -10.33 4.64 -2.92
CA PHE A 49 -9.05 4.43 -2.23
C PHE A 49 -8.17 3.51 -3.07
N LYS A 50 -7.79 3.97 -4.27
CA LYS A 50 -6.66 3.39 -4.98
C LYS A 50 -5.46 3.47 -4.04
N TYR A 51 -5.05 2.32 -3.52
CA TYR A 51 -3.77 2.19 -2.85
C TYR A 51 -2.71 2.56 -3.89
N PRO A 52 -1.93 3.65 -3.68
CA PRO A 52 -0.89 3.99 -4.63
C PRO A 52 0.15 2.87 -4.55
N LEU A 53 0.13 1.98 -5.54
CA LEU A 53 1.08 0.87 -5.69
C LEU A 53 2.53 1.38 -5.81
N VAL A 54 2.70 2.67 -6.07
CA VAL A 54 3.99 3.36 -6.15
C VAL A 54 3.96 4.56 -5.23
N VAL A 55 4.45 4.37 -4.00
CA VAL A 55 4.99 5.47 -3.23
C VAL A 55 6.32 5.80 -3.90
N SER A 56 6.35 6.85 -4.72
CA SER A 56 7.59 7.41 -5.27
C SER A 56 8.40 8.04 -4.14
N THR A 57 8.94 7.19 -3.26
CA THR A 57 10.01 7.61 -2.37
C THR A 57 11.22 7.89 -3.25
N PRO A 58 11.99 8.96 -2.96
CA PRO A 58 13.30 9.12 -3.56
C PRO A 58 14.16 7.93 -3.11
N LEU A 59 14.20 6.88 -3.94
CA LEU A 59 15.16 5.81 -3.81
C LEU A 59 16.50 6.44 -4.17
N VAL A 60 17.21 6.94 -3.16
CA VAL A 60 18.59 7.36 -3.31
C VAL A 60 19.39 6.10 -3.60
N LEU A 61 19.63 5.86 -4.88
CA LEU A 61 20.61 4.90 -5.37
C LEU A 61 21.99 5.40 -4.94
N THR A 62 22.35 5.16 -3.69
CA THR A 62 23.71 5.36 -3.19
C THR A 62 24.59 4.37 -3.95
N THR A 63 25.20 4.87 -5.02
CA THR A 63 26.24 4.14 -5.76
C THR A 63 27.33 3.76 -4.76
N ILE A 64 27.56 2.46 -4.60
CA ILE A 64 28.49 1.82 -3.66
C ILE A 64 29.96 2.24 -3.82
N ASN A 65 30.28 3.11 -4.77
CA ASN A 65 31.63 3.57 -5.01
C ASN A 65 31.63 5.07 -5.38
N PRO A 66 31.60 5.96 -4.37
CA PRO A 66 31.82 7.38 -4.62
C PRO A 66 33.19 7.61 -5.28
N PRO A 67 33.36 8.64 -6.12
CA PRO A 67 34.63 8.96 -6.72
C PRO A 67 35.65 9.29 -5.63
N ALA A 68 36.62 8.42 -5.43
CA ALA A 68 37.71 8.64 -4.48
C ALA A 68 38.65 9.70 -5.05
N SER A 69 38.86 10.80 -4.32
CA SER A 69 39.89 11.79 -4.65
C SER A 69 41.26 11.14 -4.54
N ILE A 70 42.05 11.18 -5.61
CA ILE A 70 43.41 10.64 -5.62
C ILE A 70 44.32 11.63 -4.89
N ILE A 71 44.73 11.29 -3.68
CA ILE A 71 45.64 12.11 -2.86
C ILE A 71 47.07 11.58 -3.02
N CYS A 72 47.98 12.44 -3.49
CA CYS A 72 49.40 12.11 -3.57
C CYS A 72 50.03 12.08 -2.15
N LYS A 73 50.79 11.03 -1.84
CA LYS A 73 51.47 10.90 -0.53
C LYS A 73 52.59 11.91 -0.29
N LYS A 74 53.05 12.59 -1.34
CA LYS A 74 54.12 13.60 -1.30
C LYS A 74 53.65 14.85 -2.01
N SER A 75 53.89 16.01 -1.38
CA SER A 75 53.64 17.31 -1.97
C SER A 75 54.84 17.68 -2.85
N GLY A 76 54.58 18.07 -4.09
CA GLY A 76 55.58 18.39 -5.11
C GLY A 76 54.95 19.20 -6.23
N ARG A 77 55.76 19.92 -7.04
CA ARG A 77 55.22 20.70 -8.15
C ARG A 77 54.82 19.74 -9.27
N ILE A 78 53.62 19.90 -9.84
CA ILE A 78 53.18 19.07 -10.97
C ILE A 78 54.04 19.45 -12.19
N ASP A 79 54.79 18.50 -12.72
CA ASP A 79 55.61 18.70 -13.93
C ASP A 79 54.79 18.36 -15.19
N LYS A 80 54.13 17.20 -15.20
CA LYS A 80 53.34 16.73 -16.34
C LYS A 80 52.05 16.05 -15.91
N TRP A 81 51.00 16.29 -16.68
CA TRP A 81 49.66 15.74 -16.50
C TRP A 81 49.34 14.82 -17.69
N TYR A 82 48.91 13.58 -17.42
CA TYR A 82 48.78 12.54 -18.46
C TYR A 82 47.33 12.06 -18.70
N VAL A 83 46.33 12.58 -17.99
CA VAL A 83 44.94 12.07 -18.03
C VAL A 83 43.95 13.24 -18.19
N SER A 84 42.96 13.16 -19.09
CA SER A 84 41.97 14.23 -19.22
C SER A 84 40.78 14.02 -18.28
N ASP A 85 40.03 15.09 -18.01
CA ASP A 85 38.81 14.98 -17.20
C ASP A 85 37.78 14.08 -17.91
N GLY A 86 37.28 13.06 -17.22
CA GLY A 86 36.37 12.04 -17.76
C GLY A 86 37.02 10.77 -18.33
N ASP A 87 38.35 10.66 -18.34
CA ASP A 87 39.04 9.46 -18.83
C ASP A 87 38.96 8.28 -17.84
N ALA A 88 38.74 7.08 -18.38
CA ALA A 88 38.71 5.85 -17.60
C ALA A 88 40.13 5.40 -17.21
N VAL A 89 40.49 5.57 -15.94
CA VAL A 89 41.80 5.16 -15.40
C VAL A 89 41.79 3.76 -14.80
N ASN A 90 42.81 2.97 -15.12
CA ASN A 90 43.01 1.63 -14.56
C ASN A 90 43.96 1.65 -13.35
N LYS A 91 43.82 0.67 -12.43
CA LYS A 91 44.73 0.51 -11.30
C LYS A 91 46.17 0.40 -11.81
N LYS A 92 47.07 1.25 -11.31
CA LYS A 92 48.50 1.41 -11.68
C LYS A 92 48.79 2.28 -12.93
N MET A 93 47.80 2.96 -13.49
CA MET A 93 48.04 3.97 -14.53
C MET A 93 48.72 5.21 -13.95
N VAL A 94 49.69 5.77 -14.68
CA VAL A 94 50.37 7.01 -14.32
C VAL A 94 49.45 8.18 -14.69
N ILE A 95 49.10 9.01 -13.70
CA ILE A 95 48.12 10.10 -13.86
C ILE A 95 48.83 11.46 -13.95
N ALA A 96 49.81 11.70 -13.08
CA ALA A 96 50.62 12.91 -13.06
C ALA A 96 52.04 12.61 -12.58
N LEU A 97 53.02 13.34 -13.10
CA LEU A 97 54.40 13.36 -12.61
C LEU A 97 54.54 14.56 -11.67
N LEU A 98 54.92 14.30 -10.43
CA LEU A 98 55.23 15.34 -9.45
C LEU A 98 56.75 15.41 -9.30
N ASP A 99 57.29 16.62 -9.37
CA ASP A 99 58.67 16.90 -9.04
C ASP A 99 58.80 17.00 -7.52
N ASN A 100 59.73 16.24 -6.96
CA ASN A 100 59.99 16.21 -5.53
C ASN A 100 61.23 17.04 -5.25
N SER A 101 61.04 18.24 -4.69
CA SER A 101 62.15 19.03 -4.14
C SER A 101 62.57 18.41 -2.80
N ALA A 102 63.38 17.34 -2.86
CA ALA A 102 64.17 16.88 -1.72
C ALA A 102 65.36 17.82 -1.49
#